data_AF-A0A7J4B370-F1
#
_entry.id   AF-A0A7J4B370-F1
#
_cell.length_a   1.000
_cell.length_b   1.000
_cell.length_c   1.000
_cell.angle_alpha   90.00
_cell.angle_beta   90.00
_cell.angle_gamma   90.00
#
_symmetry.space_group_name_H-M   'P 1'
#
loop_
_entity.id
_entity.type
_entity.pdbx_description
1 polymer ?
#
loop_
_entity_poly.entity_id
_entity_poly.type
_entity_poly.pdbx_seq_one_letter_code
_entity_poly.pdbx_strand_id
1 'polypeptide(L)' 'MSKQEHIKYLMEMGISDVDADTVYDCIATKEVCTWTSVDEVPADTEQKVNEYIRPYNLQVRIIPVGISGRYIWEVKKI' A
#
# COMPACT_ATOMS: atom_id res chain seq x y z
N MET A 1 16.80 -5.80 1.03
CA MET A 1 15.88 -5.94 2.17
C MET A 1 15.17 -7.28 2.05
N SER A 2 14.97 -7.96 3.16
CA SER A 2 14.11 -9.13 3.31
C SER A 2 12.63 -8.72 3.31
N LYS A 3 11.71 -9.65 3.03
CA LYS A 3 10.25 -9.42 3.11
C LYS A 3 9.83 -8.73 4.42
N GLN A 4 10.37 -9.19 5.54
CA GLN A 4 10.06 -8.64 6.87
C GLN A 4 10.53 -7.19 7.03
N GLU A 5 11.66 -6.82 6.45
CA GLU A 5 12.14 -5.43 6.46
C GLU A 5 11.25 -4.54 5.59
N HIS A 6 10.77 -5.04 4.45
CA HIS A 6 9.82 -4.31 3.60
C HIS A 6 8.51 -4.05 4.35
N ILE A 7 7.91 -5.10 4.94
CA ILE A 7 6.65 -5.00 5.69
C ILE A 7 6.80 -4.03 6.86
N LYS A 8 7.88 -4.14 7.65
CA LYS A 8 8.11 -3.24 8.78
C LYS A 8 8.20 -1.78 8.33
N TYR A 9 8.96 -1.51 7.27
CA TYR A 9 9.13 -0.15 6.76
C TYR A 9 7.82 0.42 6.21
N LEU A 10 7.05 -0.42 5.52
CA LEU A 10 5.70 -0.09 5.07
C LEU A 10 4.79 0.26 6.26
N MET A 11 4.75 -0.55 7.32
CA MET A 11 3.96 -0.26 8.52
C MET A 11 4.33 1.07 9.20
N GLU A 12 5.61 1.49 9.17
CA GLU A 12 6.05 2.80 9.66
C GLU A 12 5.43 3.98 8.88
N MET A 13 4.87 3.73 7.69
CA MET A 13 4.13 4.70 6.88
C MET A 13 2.63 4.79 7.23
N GLY A 14 2.17 4.02 8.22
CA GLY A 14 0.80 4.06 8.71
C GLY A 14 -0.15 3.08 8.02
N ILE A 15 0.36 2.00 7.44
CA ILE A 15 -0.46 0.90 6.88
C ILE A 15 -0.48 -0.29 7.81
N SER A 16 -1.58 -1.05 7.80
CA SER A 16 -1.69 -2.28 8.58
C SER A 16 -0.71 -3.34 8.09
N ASP A 17 -0.50 -4.37 8.91
CA ASP A 17 0.34 -5.51 8.56
C ASP A 17 -0.16 -6.24 7.30
N VAL A 18 -1.49 -6.42 7.18
CA VAL A 18 -2.13 -7.06 6.03
C VAL A 18 -1.98 -6.22 4.76
N ASP A 19 -2.21 -4.90 4.85
CA ASP A 19 -2.03 -4.00 3.70
C ASP A 19 -0.55 -3.93 3.29
N ALA A 20 0.39 -3.95 4.25
CA ALA A 20 1.83 -4.00 3.98
C ALA A 20 2.28 -5.29 3.31
N ASP A 21 1.76 -6.43 3.75
CA ASP A 21 2.04 -7.72 3.09
C ASP A 21 1.55 -7.71 1.64
N THR A 22 0.34 -7.18 1.41
CA THR A 22 -0.25 -7.07 0.07
C THR A 22 0.56 -6.13 -0.84
N VAL A 23 0.93 -4.94 -0.35
CA VAL A 23 1.79 -4.01 -1.09
C VAL A 23 3.13 -4.67 -1.44
N TYR A 24 3.74 -5.39 -0.50
CA TYR A 24 4.98 -6.12 -0.76
C TYR A 24 4.80 -7.18 -1.85
N ASP A 25 3.71 -7.94 -1.83
CA ASP A 25 3.46 -8.97 -2.83
C ASP A 25 3.32 -8.34 -4.23
N CYS A 26 2.72 -7.16 -4.35
CA CYS A 26 2.67 -6.40 -5.62
C CYS A 26 4.06 -5.94 -6.09
N ILE A 27 4.93 -5.52 -5.16
CA ILE A 27 6.33 -5.18 -5.45
C ILE A 27 7.11 -6.41 -5.95
N ALA A 28 6.95 -7.55 -5.26
CA ALA A 28 7.67 -8.78 -5.54
C ALA A 28 7.27 -9.41 -6.89
N THR A 29 5.97 -9.39 -7.20
CA THR A 29 5.41 -9.92 -8.46
C THR A 29 5.49 -8.92 -9.60
N LYS A 30 5.67 -7.62 -9.30
CA LYS A 30 5.52 -6.51 -10.25
C LYS A 30 4.16 -6.56 -10.96
N GLU A 31 3.11 -6.88 -10.23
CA GLU A 31 1.73 -6.94 -10.74
C GLU A 31 0.85 -5.82 -10.21
N VAL A 32 -0.27 -5.64 -10.89
CA VAL A 32 -1.32 -4.67 -10.54
C VAL A 32 -2.23 -5.36 -9.53
N CYS A 33 -2.45 -4.72 -8.38
CA CYS A 33 -3.27 -5.26 -7.31
C CYS A 33 -4.43 -4.33 -7.00
N THR A 34 -5.56 -4.89 -6.60
CA THR A 34 -6.66 -4.11 -6.04
C THR A 34 -7.29 -4.89 -4.92
N TRP A 35 -7.46 -4.23 -3.76
CA TRP A 35 -8.11 -4.83 -2.60
C TRP A 35 -8.83 -3.77 -1.77
N THR A 36 -9.53 -4.23 -0.73
CA THR A 36 -10.22 -3.34 0.20
C THR A 36 -9.81 -3.65 1.64
N SER A 37 -9.58 -2.63 2.45
CA SER A 37 -9.34 -2.77 3.88
C SER A 37 -10.27 -1.86 4.71
N VAL A 38 -10.38 -2.16 6.00
CA VAL A 38 -11.16 -1.39 6.99
C VAL A 38 -10.26 -0.67 7.99
N ASP A 39 -8.95 -0.83 7.84
CA ASP A 39 -7.98 -0.21 8.71
C ASP A 39 -7.89 1.28 8.40
N GLU A 40 -7.78 2.11 9.44
CA GLU A 40 -7.64 3.55 9.26
C GLU A 40 -6.34 3.86 8.52
N VAL A 41 -6.45 4.66 7.46
CA VAL A 41 -5.30 5.11 6.67
C VAL A 41 -5.05 6.58 6.94
N PRO A 42 -3.89 6.95 7.51
CA PRO A 42 -3.46 8.34 7.65
C PRO A 42 -3.42 9.08 6.31
N ALA A 43 -3.72 10.39 6.33
CA ALA A 43 -3.83 11.18 5.10
C ALA A 43 -2.55 11.26 4.27
N ASP A 44 -1.37 11.07 4.87
CA ASP A 44 -0.06 11.13 4.20
C ASP A 44 0.46 9.76 3.74
N THR A 45 -0.26 8.68 4.04
CA THR A 45 0.17 7.31 3.74
C THR A 45 0.27 7.05 2.24
N GLU A 46 -0.67 7.54 1.43
CA GLU A 46 -0.61 7.36 -0.04
C GLU A 46 0.68 7.95 -0.61
N GLN A 47 1.07 9.15 -0.15
CA GLN A 47 2.29 9.81 -0.60
C GLN A 47 3.53 9.01 -0.19
N LYS A 48 3.64 8.63 1.09
CA LYS A 48 4.77 7.87 1.62
C LYS A 48 4.96 6.54 0.90
N VAL A 49 3.87 5.79 0.71
CA VAL A 49 3.92 4.50 0.00
C VAL A 49 4.31 4.73 -1.46
N ASN A 50 3.78 5.74 -2.13
CA ASN A 50 4.18 6.07 -3.50
C ASN A 50 5.67 6.42 -3.63
N GLU A 51 6.22 7.22 -2.73
CA GLU A 51 7.66 7.55 -2.70
C GLU A 51 8.51 6.28 -2.57
N TYR A 52 8.04 5.32 -1.75
CA TYR A 52 8.72 4.05 -1.54
C TYR A 52 8.62 3.06 -2.71
N ILE A 53 7.46 2.95 -3.34
CA ILE A 53 7.23 1.94 -4.39
C ILE A 53 7.60 2.41 -5.80
N ARG A 54 7.84 3.72 -5.99
CA ARG A 54 8.23 4.32 -7.27
C ARG A 54 9.45 3.65 -7.94
N PRO A 55 10.54 3.28 -7.24
CA PRO A 55 11.68 2.57 -7.84
C PRO A 55 11.31 1.22 -8.47
N TYR A 56 10.17 0.63 -8.10
CA TYR A 56 9.65 -0.62 -8.68
C TYR A 56 8.73 -0.40 -9.88
N ASN A 57 8.61 0.84 -10.36
CA ASN A 57 7.73 1.25 -11.45
C ASN A 57 6.24 0.99 -11.15
N LEU A 58 5.86 1.22 -9.88
CA LEU A 58 4.51 1.10 -9.37
C LEU A 58 4.02 2.42 -8.76
N GLN A 59 2.71 2.60 -8.75
CA GLN A 59 1.99 3.69 -8.08
C GLN A 59 0.82 3.10 -7.30
N VAL A 60 0.55 3.62 -6.11
CA VAL A 60 -0.61 3.29 -5.29
C VAL A 60 -1.60 4.45 -5.26
N ARG A 61 -2.88 4.11 -5.23
CA ARG A 61 -3.97 5.03 -4.93
C ARG A 61 -4.84 4.42 -3.83
N ILE A 62 -5.14 5.21 -2.81
CA ILE A 62 -5.94 4.82 -1.66
C ILE A 62 -7.20 5.68 -1.64
N ILE A 63 -8.35 5.04 -1.89
CA ILE A 63 -9.63 5.73 -2.06
C ILE A 63 -10.52 5.42 -0.85
N PRO A 64 -10.85 6.40 0.01
CA PRO A 64 -11.81 6.20 1.08
C PRO A 64 -13.22 6.01 0.52
N VAL A 65 -13.92 4.96 0.98
CA VAL A 65 -15.27 4.59 0.55
C VAL A 65 -16.31 5.16 1.52
N GLY A 66 -16.63 6.43 1.33
CA GLY A 66 -17.70 7.12 2.06
C GLY A 66 -17.57 7.04 3.59
N ILE A 67 -18.71 6.97 4.29
CA ILE A 67 -18.79 6.96 5.76
C ILE A 67 -18.48 5.55 6.34
N SER A 68 -18.14 4.56 5.49
CA SER A 68 -18.04 3.16 5.92
C SER A 68 -16.72 2.79 6.60
N GLY A 69 -15.75 3.72 6.66
CA GLY A 69 -14.42 3.45 7.19
C GLY A 69 -13.63 2.42 6.36
N ARG A 70 -14.02 2.21 5.09
CA ARG A 70 -13.34 1.31 4.16
C ARG A 70 -12.46 2.09 3.21
N TYR A 71 -11.40 1.45 2.76
CA TYR A 71 -10.48 1.97 1.76
C TYR A 71 -10.36 0.99 0.60
N ILE A 72 -10.36 1.51 -0.62
CA ILE A 72 -9.97 0.76 -1.82
C ILE A 72 -8.52 1.10 -2.11
N TRP A 73 -7.71 0.06 -2.26
CA TRP A 73 -6.33 0.16 -2.66
C TRP A 73 -6.19 -0.24 -4.11
N GLU A 74 -5.55 0.60 -4.92
CA GLU A 74 -5.20 0.29 -6.30
C GLU A 74 -3.69 0.48 -6.50
N VAL A 75 -2.96 -0.60 -6.79
CA VAL A 75 -1.55 -0.54 -7.19
C VAL A 75 -1.46 -0.78 -8.69
N LYS A 76 -0.88 0.16 -9.44
CA LYS A 76 -0.76 0.14 -10.91
C LYS A 76 0.69 0.33 -11.35
N LYS A 77 1.01 -0.13 -12.57
CA LYS A 77 2.29 0.16 -13.22
C LYS A 77 2.30 1.59 -13.76
N ILE A 78 3.46 2.24 -13.66
CA ILE A 78 3.74 3.55 -14.27
C ILE A 78 4.28 3.37 -15.69
#